data_AF-A0A4S2B082-F1
#
_entry.id   AF-A0A4S2B082-F1
#
_cell.length_a   1.000
_cell.length_b   1.000
_cell.length_c   1.000
_cell.angle_alpha   90.00
_cell.angle_beta   90.00
_cell.angle_gamma   90.00
#
_symmetry.space_group_name_H-M   'P 1'
#
loop_
_entity.id
_entity.type
_entity.pdbx_description
1 polymer ?
#
loop_
_entity_poly.entity_id
_entity_poly.type
_entity_poly.pdbx_seq_one_letter_code
_entity_poly.pdbx_strand_id
1 'polypeptide(L)'
;MKRIYLFSISLLVLLLLNTLPIRADVLGPYIAEGNTPDIRVGYGRIVCVMQSTLPVTGSVTIRDEKGIQYVLKAHEPGSAPNCYFVAYGTYSVVGMESGIMNSNWGQLKVGSTFTVASSTGYIGLTYTGPTPSIIQAPGSYDNAPPAKDGYAIMEVYGIGANGSGTLIDSDGENYSIYNYTGYIGGSHYFYIKPGTYTVKAIGTSGNYIYIDINGMKKYLSEGASFTILHVGSNISIVFSTKPI
;
A
#
# COMPACT_ATOMS: atom_id res chain seq x y z
N MET A 1 -46.85 4.01 40.48
CA MET A 1 -46.95 3.05 39.34
C MET A 1 -46.58 3.66 37.97
N LYS A 2 -46.94 4.91 37.62
CA LYS A 2 -46.59 5.51 36.29
C LYS A 2 -45.09 5.68 35.98
N ARG A 3 -44.21 5.91 36.98
CA ARG A 3 -42.77 6.12 36.76
C ARG A 3 -41.99 4.85 36.39
N ILE A 4 -42.47 3.68 36.78
CA ILE A 4 -41.81 2.39 36.48
C ILE A 4 -42.05 2.02 35.01
N TYR A 5 -43.26 2.23 34.48
CA TYR A 5 -43.59 1.96 33.08
C TYR A 5 -42.80 2.83 32.09
N LEU A 6 -42.55 4.11 32.40
CA LEU A 6 -41.74 5.00 31.56
C LEU A 6 -40.26 4.59 31.52
N PHE A 7 -39.72 4.10 32.63
CA PHE A 7 -38.33 3.63 32.70
C PHE A 7 -38.15 2.31 31.92
N SER A 8 -39.14 1.41 32.00
CA SER A 8 -39.14 0.15 31.26
C SER A 8 -39.29 0.35 29.75
N ILE A 9 -40.10 1.32 29.30
CA ILE A 9 -40.24 1.65 27.87
C ILE A 9 -38.97 2.32 27.34
N SER A 10 -38.36 3.25 28.08
CA SER A 10 -37.08 3.85 27.67
C SER A 10 -35.94 2.83 27.60
N LEU A 11 -35.89 1.86 28.53
CA LEU A 11 -34.87 0.81 28.50
C LEU A 11 -35.08 -0.16 27.32
N LEU A 12 -36.33 -0.48 26.98
CA LEU A 12 -36.68 -1.31 25.82
C LEU A 12 -36.33 -0.60 24.49
N VAL A 13 -36.59 0.71 24.40
CA VAL A 13 -36.23 1.54 23.23
C VAL A 13 -34.71 1.69 23.11
N LEU A 14 -33.98 1.83 24.23
CA LEU A 14 -32.51 1.89 24.24
C LEU A 14 -31.86 0.55 23.88
N LEU A 15 -32.48 -0.60 24.22
CA LEU A 15 -32.02 -1.93 23.78
C LEU A 15 -32.35 -2.20 22.30
N LEU A 16 -33.48 -1.72 21.79
CA LEU A 16 -33.86 -1.85 20.38
C LEU A 16 -33.05 -0.93 19.45
N LEU A 17 -32.60 0.24 19.93
CA LEU A 17 -31.74 1.16 19.16
C LEU A 17 -30.26 0.74 19.13
N ASN A 18 -29.81 -0.15 20.02
CA ASN A 18 -28.40 -0.56 20.13
C ASN A 18 -28.09 -1.96 19.54
N THR A 19 -29.01 -2.57 18.80
CA THR A 19 -28.84 -3.96 18.31
C THR A 19 -29.03 -4.16 16.82
N LEU A 20 -28.98 -3.09 16.01
CA LEU A 20 -28.63 -3.29 14.60
C LEU A 20 -27.10 -3.38 14.54
N PRO A 21 -26.51 -4.58 14.28
CA PRO A 21 -25.11 -4.60 13.91
C PRO A 21 -25.01 -3.74 12.65
N ILE A 22 -24.29 -2.62 12.74
CA ILE A 22 -23.83 -1.87 11.59
C ILE A 22 -22.91 -2.84 10.86
N ARG A 23 -23.49 -3.65 9.97
CA ARG A 23 -22.73 -4.57 9.14
C ARG A 23 -21.89 -3.69 8.23
N ALA A 24 -20.59 -3.94 8.17
CA ALA A 24 -19.78 -3.30 7.15
C ALA A 24 -20.29 -3.76 5.79
N ASP A 25 -20.69 -2.81 4.94
CA ASP A 25 -21.16 -3.11 3.58
C ASP A 25 -20.01 -3.63 2.73
N VAL A 26 -18.75 -3.42 3.14
CA VAL A 26 -17.55 -3.99 2.52
C VAL A 26 -16.76 -4.86 3.51
N LEU A 27 -16.37 -6.07 3.08
CA LEU A 27 -15.50 -7.01 3.82
C LEU A 27 -14.26 -7.32 2.98
N GLY A 28 -13.07 -7.29 3.58
CA GLY A 28 -11.79 -7.55 2.92
C GLY A 28 -10.70 -6.55 3.35
N PRO A 29 -9.52 -6.55 2.68
CA PRO A 29 -9.18 -7.35 1.50
C PRO A 29 -8.97 -8.84 1.79
N TYR A 30 -9.24 -9.69 0.80
CA TYR A 30 -8.81 -11.09 0.72
C TYR A 30 -8.00 -11.31 -0.55
N ILE A 31 -6.99 -12.18 -0.52
CA ILE A 31 -6.26 -12.58 -1.73
C ILE A 31 -7.12 -13.53 -2.57
N ALA A 32 -7.34 -13.19 -3.85
CA ALA A 32 -8.29 -13.87 -4.74
C ALA A 32 -7.86 -15.27 -5.23
N GLU A 33 -6.68 -15.75 -4.83
CA GLU A 33 -6.12 -17.06 -5.18
C GLU A 33 -5.99 -18.02 -3.98
N GLY A 34 -6.42 -17.60 -2.79
CA GLY A 34 -6.29 -18.36 -1.55
C GLY A 34 -7.63 -18.89 -0.98
N ASN A 35 -7.69 -18.97 0.36
CA ASN A 35 -8.91 -19.27 1.14
C ASN A 35 -9.89 -18.09 1.13
N THR A 36 -10.28 -17.63 -0.06
CA THR A 36 -11.30 -16.60 -0.20
C THR A 36 -12.63 -17.17 0.32
N PRO A 37 -13.32 -16.50 1.26
CA PRO A 37 -14.62 -16.97 1.76
C PRO A 37 -15.64 -17.13 0.64
N ASP A 38 -16.62 -18.01 0.83
CA ASP A 38 -17.76 -18.08 -0.09
C ASP A 38 -18.54 -16.76 -0.10
N ILE A 39 -19.11 -16.45 -1.26
CA ILE A 39 -19.95 -15.27 -1.44
C ILE A 39 -21.21 -15.43 -0.59
N ARG A 40 -21.37 -14.53 0.39
CA ARG A 40 -22.55 -14.49 1.25
C ARG A 40 -23.75 -13.99 0.45
N VAL A 41 -24.94 -14.51 0.78
CA VAL A 41 -26.21 -14.00 0.22
C VAL A 41 -26.31 -12.49 0.46
N GLY A 42 -26.64 -11.76 -0.60
CA GLY A 42 -26.76 -10.29 -0.59
C GLY A 42 -25.44 -9.54 -0.77
N TYR A 43 -24.34 -10.23 -1.09
CA TYR A 43 -23.03 -9.62 -1.35
C TYR A 43 -22.51 -10.04 -2.73
N GLY A 44 -21.81 -9.14 -3.40
CA GLY A 44 -21.00 -9.40 -4.58
C GLY A 44 -19.52 -9.37 -4.24
N ARG A 45 -18.71 -10.19 -4.92
CA ARG A 45 -17.25 -10.16 -4.81
C ARG A 45 -16.68 -9.23 -5.88
N ILE A 46 -16.04 -8.15 -5.48
CA ILE A 46 -15.30 -7.24 -6.36
C ILE A 46 -13.83 -7.62 -6.32
N VAL A 47 -13.25 -7.96 -7.47
CA VAL A 47 -11.80 -8.16 -7.62
C VAL A 47 -11.15 -6.86 -8.08
N CYS A 48 -10.13 -6.41 -7.35
CA CYS A 48 -9.39 -5.18 -7.61
C CYS A 48 -7.99 -5.52 -8.12
N VAL A 49 -7.70 -5.16 -9.36
CA VAL A 49 -6.44 -5.50 -10.05
C VAL A 49 -5.70 -4.24 -10.43
N MET A 50 -4.39 -4.21 -10.18
CA MET A 50 -3.53 -3.16 -10.70
C MET A 50 -3.03 -3.54 -12.10
N GLN A 51 -3.46 -2.79 -13.10
CA GLN A 51 -3.10 -2.92 -14.50
C GLN A 51 -1.95 -1.97 -14.83
N SER A 52 -0.77 -2.23 -14.28
CA SER A 52 0.43 -1.45 -14.56
C SER A 52 1.64 -2.34 -14.79
N THR A 53 2.59 -1.90 -15.60
CA THR A 53 3.92 -2.53 -15.72
C THR A 53 4.88 -2.03 -14.62
N LEU A 54 4.44 -1.03 -13.86
CA LEU A 54 5.15 -0.47 -12.73
C LEU A 54 4.64 -1.11 -11.44
N PRO A 55 5.51 -1.45 -10.50
CA PRO A 55 5.17 -1.96 -9.16
C PRO A 55 4.57 -0.84 -8.28
N VAL A 56 3.46 -0.28 -8.73
CA VAL A 56 2.67 0.71 -8.00
C VAL A 56 1.44 0.03 -7.45
N THR A 57 0.94 0.52 -6.33
CA THR A 57 -0.40 0.14 -5.86
C THR A 57 -1.41 1.17 -6.31
N GLY A 58 -2.68 0.78 -6.34
CA GLY A 58 -3.78 1.69 -6.59
C GLY A 58 -4.90 1.46 -5.60
N SER A 59 -5.77 2.45 -5.44
CA SER A 59 -6.96 2.32 -4.63
C SER A 59 -8.13 3.08 -5.23
N VAL A 60 -9.33 2.64 -4.89
CA VAL A 60 -10.57 3.36 -5.17
C VAL A 60 -11.31 3.56 -3.86
N THR A 61 -11.74 4.80 -3.60
CA THR A 61 -12.64 5.11 -2.50
C THR A 61 -14.06 5.14 -3.04
N ILE A 62 -14.88 4.21 -2.55
CA ILE A 62 -16.31 4.14 -2.86
C ILE A 62 -17.12 4.61 -1.66
N ARG A 63 -18.34 5.09 -1.89
CA ARG A 63 -19.28 5.50 -0.87
C ARG A 63 -20.63 4.83 -1.09
N ASP A 64 -21.18 4.22 -0.04
CA ASP A 64 -22.48 3.58 -0.06
C ASP A 64 -23.65 4.59 0.01
N GLU A 65 -24.88 4.09 -0.06
CA GLU A 65 -26.12 4.89 0.02
C GLU A 65 -26.32 5.57 1.38
N LYS A 66 -25.65 5.08 2.45
CA LYS A 66 -25.67 5.67 3.80
C LYS A 66 -24.60 6.74 3.99
N GLY A 67 -23.74 6.94 3.00
CA GLY A 67 -22.64 7.90 3.02
C GLY A 67 -21.33 7.37 3.61
N ILE A 68 -21.25 6.09 3.96
CA ILE A 68 -20.02 5.47 4.49
C ILE A 68 -19.04 5.22 3.35
N GLN A 69 -17.77 5.56 3.58
CA GLN A 69 -16.70 5.40 2.60
C GLN A 69 -15.87 4.16 2.87
N TYR A 70 -15.47 3.48 1.80
CA TYR A 70 -14.65 2.28 1.81
C TYR A 70 -13.52 2.42 0.79
N VAL A 71 -12.31 2.03 1.18
CA VAL A 71 -11.13 2.05 0.29
C VAL A 71 -10.85 0.63 -0.18
N LEU A 72 -11.02 0.39 -1.48
CA LEU A 72 -10.65 -0.87 -2.13
C LEU A 72 -9.27 -0.70 -2.75
N LYS A 73 -8.29 -1.45 -2.24
CA LYS A 73 -6.90 -1.41 -2.70
C LYS A 73 -6.64 -2.54 -3.68
N ALA A 74 -6.03 -2.23 -4.82
CA ALA A 74 -5.41 -3.23 -5.66
C ALA A 74 -4.06 -3.66 -5.06
N HIS A 75 -3.70 -4.92 -5.26
CA HIS A 75 -2.34 -5.40 -5.00
C HIS A 75 -1.40 -4.92 -6.10
N GLU A 76 -0.09 -4.91 -5.86
CA GLU A 76 0.90 -4.57 -6.89
C GLU A 76 0.78 -5.51 -8.12
N PRO A 77 1.10 -5.05 -9.34
CA PRO A 77 1.04 -5.87 -10.53
C PRO A 77 1.92 -7.12 -10.44
N GLY A 78 1.41 -8.23 -10.96
CA GLY A 78 2.12 -9.52 -10.97
C GLY A 78 1.86 -10.40 -9.74
N SER A 79 1.19 -9.89 -8.71
CA SER A 79 0.68 -10.70 -7.60
C SER A 79 -0.80 -11.05 -7.76
N ALA A 80 -1.24 -12.05 -7.00
CA ALA A 80 -2.65 -12.38 -6.84
C ALA A 80 -3.46 -11.13 -6.39
N PRO A 81 -4.58 -10.81 -7.05
CA PRO A 81 -5.29 -9.57 -6.78
C PRO A 81 -6.05 -9.61 -5.45
N ASN A 82 -6.31 -8.43 -4.91
CA ASN A 82 -7.22 -8.29 -3.77
C ASN A 82 -8.67 -8.46 -4.24
N CYS A 83 -9.50 -8.99 -3.35
CA CYS A 83 -10.94 -8.99 -3.53
C CYS A 83 -11.65 -8.55 -2.26
N TYR A 84 -12.86 -8.04 -2.45
CA TYR A 84 -13.72 -7.50 -1.43
C TYR A 84 -15.14 -8.03 -1.61
N PHE A 85 -15.83 -8.33 -0.52
CA PHE A 85 -17.26 -8.63 -0.56
C PHE A 85 -18.02 -7.35 -0.25
N VAL A 86 -18.84 -6.91 -1.19
CA VAL A 86 -19.59 -5.67 -1.12
C VAL A 86 -21.08 -6.00 -1.13
N ALA A 87 -21.86 -5.46 -0.19
CA ALA A 87 -23.29 -5.67 -0.13
C ALA A 87 -23.95 -5.16 -1.42
N TYR A 88 -25.01 -5.84 -1.87
CA TYR A 88 -25.78 -5.37 -3.01
C TYR A 88 -26.34 -3.97 -2.75
N GLY A 89 -26.22 -3.10 -3.73
CA GLY A 89 -26.59 -1.69 -3.58
C GLY A 89 -25.88 -0.77 -4.57
N THR A 90 -26.21 0.51 -4.51
CA THR A 90 -25.58 1.54 -5.34
C THR A 90 -24.44 2.21 -4.59
N TYR A 91 -23.30 2.36 -5.26
CA TYR A 91 -22.12 3.02 -4.71
C TYR A 91 -21.70 4.17 -5.63
N SER A 92 -21.10 5.20 -5.03
CA SER A 92 -20.47 6.30 -5.76
C SER A 92 -18.96 6.24 -5.61
N VAL A 93 -18.22 6.57 -6.66
CA VAL A 93 -16.75 6.70 -6.61
C VAL A 93 -16.42 8.12 -6.16
N VAL A 94 -15.74 8.24 -5.02
CA VAL A 94 -15.46 9.54 -4.37
C VAL A 94 -13.98 9.86 -4.29
N GLY A 95 -13.10 8.89 -4.54
CA GLY A 95 -11.66 9.07 -4.59
C GLY A 95 -10.99 7.96 -5.38
N MET A 96 -9.81 8.23 -5.91
CA MET A 96 -9.05 7.26 -6.68
C MET A 96 -7.55 7.57 -6.64
N GLU A 97 -6.76 6.55 -6.38
CA GLU A 97 -5.30 6.53 -6.54
C GLU A 97 -5.00 5.59 -7.71
N SER A 98 -4.48 6.14 -8.82
CA SER A 98 -4.28 5.54 -10.17
C SER A 98 -5.33 6.01 -11.19
N GLY A 99 -4.89 6.61 -12.30
CA GLY A 99 -5.73 7.55 -13.08
C GLY A 99 -6.78 7.00 -14.05
N ILE A 100 -6.83 5.71 -14.37
CA ILE A 100 -7.91 5.14 -15.19
C ILE A 100 -8.49 3.89 -14.51
N MET A 101 -9.82 3.81 -14.45
CA MET A 101 -10.53 2.65 -13.90
C MET A 101 -11.39 1.96 -14.97
N ASN A 102 -11.04 0.72 -15.26
CA ASN A 102 -11.82 -0.17 -16.13
C ASN A 102 -12.64 -1.11 -15.26
N SER A 103 -13.96 -1.15 -15.44
CA SER A 103 -14.81 -2.04 -14.66
C SER A 103 -15.84 -2.75 -15.54
N ASN A 104 -16.46 -3.81 -15.01
CA ASN A 104 -17.61 -4.45 -15.67
C ASN A 104 -18.89 -3.60 -15.60
N TRP A 105 -18.87 -2.46 -14.89
CA TRP A 105 -19.89 -1.42 -14.92
C TRP A 105 -19.57 -0.28 -15.90
N GLY A 106 -18.56 -0.47 -16.76
CA GLY A 106 -18.05 0.55 -17.68
C GLY A 106 -16.87 1.33 -17.09
N GLN A 107 -16.56 2.47 -17.70
CA GLN A 107 -15.46 3.33 -17.26
C GLN A 107 -15.92 4.16 -16.05
N LEU A 108 -15.41 3.81 -14.87
CA LEU A 108 -15.69 4.53 -13.64
C LEU A 108 -14.67 5.67 -13.46
N LYS A 109 -15.12 6.79 -12.89
CA LYS A 109 -14.30 7.93 -12.51
C LYS A 109 -14.86 8.55 -11.23
N VAL A 110 -14.10 9.42 -10.58
CA VAL A 110 -14.61 10.19 -9.44
C VAL A 110 -15.89 10.93 -9.86
N GLY A 111 -16.96 10.75 -9.08
CA GLY A 111 -18.32 11.24 -9.36
C GLY A 111 -19.23 10.23 -10.07
N SER A 112 -18.71 9.12 -10.60
CA SER A 112 -19.54 8.04 -11.17
C SER A 112 -20.26 7.25 -10.08
N THR A 113 -21.39 6.64 -10.43
CA THR A 113 -22.08 5.63 -9.62
C THR A 113 -22.08 4.28 -10.34
N PHE A 114 -22.17 3.20 -9.56
CA PHE A 114 -22.34 1.85 -10.06
C PHE A 114 -23.19 1.02 -9.09
N THR A 115 -23.87 0.00 -9.60
CA THR A 115 -24.76 -0.85 -8.80
C THR A 115 -24.22 -2.27 -8.75
N VAL A 116 -23.97 -2.76 -7.54
CA VAL A 116 -23.61 -4.16 -7.28
C VAL A 116 -24.92 -4.95 -7.16
N ALA A 117 -25.29 -5.67 -8.21
CA ALA A 117 -26.51 -6.48 -8.26
C ALA A 117 -26.24 -7.98 -8.52
N SER A 118 -24.97 -8.37 -8.61
CA SER A 118 -24.55 -9.74 -8.92
C SER A 118 -23.43 -10.20 -8.02
N SER A 119 -23.17 -11.50 -8.05
CA SER A 119 -22.16 -12.16 -7.21
C SER A 119 -20.71 -11.78 -7.58
N THR A 120 -20.45 -11.21 -8.76
CA THR A 120 -19.08 -10.92 -9.22
C THR A 120 -18.93 -9.55 -9.87
N GLY A 121 -17.90 -8.82 -9.46
CA GLY A 121 -17.50 -7.51 -9.96
C GLY A 121 -16.00 -7.43 -10.22
N TYR A 122 -15.60 -6.51 -11.08
CA TYR A 122 -14.19 -6.30 -11.42
C TYR A 122 -13.87 -4.81 -11.52
N ILE A 123 -12.76 -4.41 -10.91
CA ILE A 123 -12.17 -3.08 -11.01
C ILE A 123 -10.69 -3.22 -11.36
N GLY A 124 -10.32 -2.82 -12.56
CA GLY A 124 -8.94 -2.66 -13.02
C GLY A 124 -8.50 -1.21 -12.86
N LEU A 125 -7.42 -0.99 -12.13
CA LEU A 125 -6.81 0.33 -11.94
C LEU A 125 -5.56 0.43 -12.83
N THR A 126 -5.52 1.40 -13.73
CA THR A 126 -4.33 1.69 -14.55
C THR A 126 -3.64 2.93 -14.00
N TYR A 127 -2.34 2.82 -13.76
CA TYR A 127 -1.55 3.96 -13.29
C TYR A 127 -1.23 4.88 -14.46
N THR A 128 -1.50 6.17 -14.27
CA THR A 128 -1.19 7.22 -15.26
C THR A 128 -0.31 8.32 -14.67
N GLY A 129 0.19 8.11 -13.44
CA GLY A 129 1.11 9.04 -12.80
C GLY A 129 2.54 8.90 -13.33
N PRO A 130 3.47 9.73 -12.83
CA PRO A 130 4.88 9.59 -13.17
C PRO A 130 5.46 8.29 -12.62
N THR A 131 6.30 7.59 -13.38
CA THR A 131 7.06 6.44 -12.83
C THR A 131 7.78 6.82 -11.53
N PRO A 132 7.51 6.14 -10.39
CA PRO A 132 8.14 6.44 -9.11
C PRO A 132 9.66 6.34 -9.19
N SER A 133 10.37 7.18 -8.45
CA SER A 133 11.84 7.18 -8.43
C SER A 133 12.40 6.01 -7.63
N ILE A 134 11.71 5.61 -6.55
CA ILE A 134 12.05 4.43 -5.75
C ILE A 134 10.84 3.51 -5.63
N ILE A 135 11.09 2.21 -5.77
CA ILE A 135 10.09 1.16 -5.56
C ILE A 135 10.72 0.04 -4.74
N GLN A 136 10.00 -0.50 -3.75
CA GLN A 136 10.37 -1.77 -3.14
C GLN A 136 10.41 -2.90 -4.18
N ALA A 137 11.47 -3.70 -4.14
CA ALA A 137 11.66 -4.84 -5.02
C ALA A 137 11.31 -6.15 -4.30
N PRO A 138 10.87 -7.20 -5.02
CA PRO A 138 10.48 -8.49 -4.44
C PRO A 138 11.67 -9.35 -3.97
N GLY A 139 12.87 -8.78 -3.85
CA GLY A 139 14.07 -9.50 -3.43
C GLY A 139 13.97 -9.97 -1.97
N SER A 140 14.59 -11.11 -1.68
CA SER A 140 14.71 -11.67 -0.32
C SER A 140 16.13 -11.49 0.21
N TYR A 141 16.37 -11.66 1.51
CA TYR A 141 17.67 -11.48 2.18
C TYR A 141 18.89 -11.99 1.41
N ASP A 142 18.78 -13.17 0.78
CA ASP A 142 19.89 -13.84 0.11
C ASP A 142 19.88 -13.71 -1.42
N ASN A 143 18.82 -13.13 -2.00
CA ASN A 143 18.62 -13.09 -3.44
C ASN A 143 18.22 -11.69 -3.90
N ALA A 144 19.17 -11.01 -4.53
CA ALA A 144 18.90 -9.75 -5.23
C ALA A 144 17.78 -9.95 -6.28
N PRO A 145 16.89 -8.96 -6.44
CA PRO A 145 15.83 -9.03 -7.43
C PRO A 145 16.40 -8.98 -8.86
N PRO A 146 15.66 -9.43 -9.88
CA PRO A 146 16.07 -9.27 -11.27
C PRO A 146 16.23 -7.79 -11.65
N ALA A 147 17.03 -7.51 -12.68
CA ALA A 147 17.16 -6.14 -13.19
C ALA A 147 15.81 -5.57 -13.67
N LYS A 148 15.63 -4.26 -13.51
CA LYS A 148 14.45 -3.53 -13.98
C LYS A 148 14.87 -2.34 -14.83
N ASP A 149 14.36 -2.28 -16.06
CA ASP A 149 14.68 -1.21 -17.00
C ASP A 149 14.49 0.18 -16.40
N GLY A 150 15.54 1.00 -16.46
CA GLY A 150 15.56 2.36 -15.93
C GLY A 150 15.86 2.49 -14.44
N TYR A 151 16.09 1.40 -13.70
CA TYR A 151 16.35 1.40 -12.26
C TYR A 151 17.62 0.66 -11.88
N ALA A 152 18.45 1.28 -11.04
CA ALA A 152 19.47 0.57 -10.27
C ALA A 152 18.85 -0.23 -9.13
N ILE A 153 19.61 -1.19 -8.59
CA ILE A 153 19.23 -1.95 -7.40
C ILE A 153 19.96 -1.35 -6.19
N MET A 154 19.19 -0.91 -5.20
CA MET A 154 19.67 -0.47 -3.91
C MET A 154 19.33 -1.51 -2.84
N GLU A 155 20.35 -1.99 -2.16
CA GLU A 155 20.20 -2.86 -1.00
C GLU A 155 20.12 -2.02 0.28
N VAL A 156 19.20 -2.33 1.18
CA VAL A 156 19.08 -1.68 2.48
C VAL A 156 19.16 -2.76 3.53
N TYR A 157 20.27 -2.80 4.28
CA TYR A 157 20.57 -3.91 5.17
C TYR A 157 21.20 -3.49 6.49
N GLY A 158 21.24 -4.43 7.43
CA GLY A 158 21.72 -4.22 8.79
C GLY A 158 22.92 -5.08 9.15
N ILE A 159 23.89 -4.51 9.86
CA ILE A 159 25.00 -5.24 10.52
C ILE A 159 24.79 -5.15 12.03
N GLY A 160 24.03 -6.11 12.55
CA GLY A 160 23.64 -6.14 13.96
C GLY A 160 22.69 -5.00 14.36
N ALA A 161 22.10 -4.30 13.40
CA ALA A 161 21.18 -3.19 13.62
C ALA A 161 20.00 -3.25 12.65
N ASN A 162 18.90 -2.63 13.06
CA ASN A 162 17.79 -2.31 12.17
C ASN A 162 17.73 -0.80 11.96
N GLY A 163 17.05 -0.37 10.90
CA GLY A 163 16.86 1.01 10.59
C GLY A 163 15.84 1.22 9.49
N SER A 164 15.44 2.48 9.38
CA SER A 164 14.49 2.97 8.41
C SER A 164 14.70 4.45 8.18
N GLY A 165 14.22 4.95 7.06
CA GLY A 165 14.25 6.36 6.75
C GLY A 165 13.33 6.73 5.61
N THR A 166 13.32 8.01 5.31
CA THR A 166 12.59 8.61 4.20
C THR A 166 13.56 9.38 3.33
N LEU A 167 13.60 9.02 2.05
CA LEU A 167 14.32 9.72 1.00
C LEU A 167 13.36 10.62 0.23
N ILE A 168 13.85 11.76 -0.27
CA ILE A 168 13.14 12.66 -1.15
C ILE A 168 13.87 12.69 -2.49
N ASP A 169 13.16 12.52 -3.60
CA ASP A 169 13.73 12.75 -4.93
C ASP A 169 13.75 14.24 -5.34
N SER A 170 14.22 14.53 -6.55
CA SER A 170 14.29 15.90 -7.07
C SER A 170 12.93 16.58 -7.26
N ASP A 171 11.87 15.79 -7.39
CA ASP A 171 10.51 16.28 -7.61
C ASP A 171 9.79 16.52 -6.27
N GLY A 172 10.43 16.19 -5.15
CA GLY A 172 9.89 16.37 -3.80
C GLY A 172 9.12 15.16 -3.27
N GLU A 173 9.10 14.05 -4.01
CA GLU A 173 8.36 12.85 -3.63
C GLU A 173 9.08 12.05 -2.55
N ASN A 174 8.32 11.50 -1.60
CA ASN A 174 8.86 10.85 -0.41
C ASN A 174 8.82 9.33 -0.55
N TYR A 175 9.93 8.67 -0.24
CA TYR A 175 10.07 7.21 -0.35
C TYR A 175 10.60 6.63 0.95
N SER A 176 9.87 5.68 1.52
CA SER A 176 10.30 4.97 2.71
C SER A 176 11.29 3.85 2.36
N ILE A 177 12.37 3.77 3.13
CA ILE A 177 13.37 2.68 3.07
C ILE A 177 13.49 2.04 4.45
N TYR A 178 13.79 0.76 4.50
CA TYR A 178 13.94 0.03 5.75
C TYR A 178 14.66 -1.30 5.51
N ASN A 179 15.30 -1.84 6.55
CA ASN A 179 15.83 -3.21 6.55
C ASN A 179 15.05 -4.13 7.52
N TYR A 180 13.89 -3.70 8.05
CA TYR A 180 13.18 -4.45 9.08
C TYR A 180 12.40 -5.65 8.53
N THR A 181 12.58 -6.77 9.20
CA THR A 181 12.42 -8.12 8.64
C THR A 181 11.79 -9.09 9.64
N GLY A 182 11.52 -8.61 10.86
CA GLY A 182 11.25 -9.44 12.02
C GLY A 182 12.52 -10.00 12.68
N TYR A 183 13.67 -9.93 12.01
CA TYR A 183 14.98 -10.37 12.49
C TYR A 183 16.05 -9.29 12.25
N ILE A 184 17.06 -9.22 13.13
CA ILE A 184 18.19 -8.29 12.97
C ILE A 184 19.13 -8.84 11.89
N GLY A 185 19.43 -8.02 10.88
CA GLY A 185 20.43 -8.32 9.86
C GLY A 185 19.90 -8.75 8.48
N GLY A 186 18.59 -8.68 8.24
CA GLY A 186 18.04 -8.90 6.90
C GLY A 186 18.24 -7.70 5.95
N SER A 187 18.34 -7.99 4.66
CA SER A 187 18.32 -7.03 3.54
C SER A 187 16.93 -6.84 2.93
N HIS A 188 16.57 -5.61 2.58
CA HIS A 188 15.49 -5.32 1.62
C HIS A 188 16.07 -4.67 0.38
N TYR A 189 15.47 -4.95 -0.76
CA TYR A 189 15.90 -4.38 -2.03
C TYR A 189 14.89 -3.36 -2.53
N PHE A 190 15.42 -2.32 -3.16
CA PHE A 190 14.67 -1.25 -3.78
C PHE A 190 15.20 -1.01 -5.18
N TYR A 191 14.31 -0.83 -6.14
CA TYR A 191 14.65 -0.23 -7.43
C TYR A 191 14.73 1.27 -7.26
N ILE A 192 15.82 1.89 -7.70
CA ILE A 192 16.06 3.34 -7.60
C ILE A 192 16.51 3.91 -8.95
N LYS A 193 15.86 4.97 -9.43
CA LYS A 193 16.28 5.65 -10.66
C LYS A 193 17.57 6.44 -10.45
N PRO A 194 18.39 6.63 -11.50
CA PRO A 194 19.41 7.68 -11.49
C PRO A 194 18.80 9.04 -11.14
N GLY A 195 19.47 9.79 -10.27
CA GLY A 195 18.94 11.04 -9.72
C GLY A 195 19.63 11.43 -8.42
N THR A 196 19.29 12.61 -7.91
CA THR A 196 19.74 13.10 -6.61
C THR A 196 18.63 12.91 -5.59
N TYR A 197 19.00 12.35 -4.44
CA TYR A 197 18.10 12.08 -3.33
C TYR A 197 18.60 12.77 -2.07
N THR A 198 17.66 13.29 -1.28
CA THR A 198 17.93 13.93 0.01
C THR A 198 17.30 13.11 1.12
N VAL A 199 18.04 12.89 2.20
CA VAL A 199 17.55 12.18 3.38
C VAL A 199 16.69 13.12 4.20
N LYS A 200 15.38 12.87 4.25
CA LYS A 200 14.45 13.65 5.07
C LYS A 200 14.52 13.28 6.54
N ALA A 201 14.64 12.00 6.82
CA ALA A 201 14.68 11.44 8.17
C ALA A 201 15.30 10.06 8.06
N ILE A 202 16.15 9.68 9.00
CA ILE A 202 16.73 8.34 9.04
C ILE A 202 17.11 7.97 10.47
N GLY A 203 16.87 6.72 10.85
CA GLY A 203 17.13 6.24 12.20
C GLY A 203 17.58 4.79 12.21
N THR A 204 18.28 4.41 13.26
CA THR A 204 18.78 3.05 13.45
C THR A 204 18.75 2.66 14.93
N SER A 205 18.61 1.36 15.20
CA SER A 205 18.88 0.77 16.52
C SER A 205 20.37 0.57 16.77
N GLY A 206 21.22 0.78 15.76
CA GLY A 206 22.67 0.75 15.86
C GLY A 206 23.24 2.12 16.24
N ASN A 207 24.48 2.35 15.81
CA ASN A 207 25.22 3.58 16.08
C ASN A 207 25.60 4.34 14.81
N TYR A 208 25.54 3.68 13.65
CA TYR A 208 26.07 4.20 12.40
C TYR A 208 25.15 3.90 11.23
N ILE A 209 25.06 4.86 10.32
CA ILE A 209 24.30 4.75 9.09
C ILE A 209 25.20 5.20 7.95
N TYR A 210 25.36 4.36 6.95
CA TYR A 210 26.21 4.63 5.80
C TYR A 210 25.42 4.49 4.51
N ILE A 211 25.82 5.24 3.51
CA ILE A 211 25.56 4.92 2.12
C ILE A 211 26.87 4.47 1.48
N ASP A 212 26.81 3.34 0.76
CA ASP A 212 27.88 2.83 -0.09
C ASP A 212 27.41 2.97 -1.54
N ILE A 213 28.16 3.71 -2.35
CA ILE A 213 27.93 3.79 -3.79
C ILE A 213 29.22 3.36 -4.48
N ASN A 214 29.17 2.23 -5.17
CA ASN A 214 30.30 1.65 -5.91
C ASN A 214 31.57 1.46 -5.03
N GLY A 215 31.39 1.06 -3.77
CA GLY A 215 32.48 0.85 -2.79
C GLY A 215 32.90 2.11 -2.04
N MET A 216 32.34 3.28 -2.37
CA MET A 216 32.60 4.52 -1.65
C MET A 216 31.57 4.71 -0.54
N LYS A 217 32.01 4.50 0.70
CA LYS A 217 31.20 4.67 1.90
C LYS A 217 31.22 6.11 2.40
N LYS A 218 30.05 6.61 2.78
CA LYS A 218 29.86 7.90 3.45
C LYS A 218 28.84 7.77 4.56
N TYR A 219 29.02 8.54 5.64
CA TYR A 219 27.98 8.69 6.65
C TYR A 219 26.73 9.26 6.02
N LEU A 220 25.59 8.69 6.39
CA LEU A 220 24.28 9.13 5.95
C LEU A 220 23.51 9.65 7.16
N SER A 221 23.05 10.90 7.07
CA SER A 221 22.29 11.56 8.13
C SER A 221 21.14 12.36 7.51
N GLU A 222 20.21 12.80 8.35
CA GLU A 222 19.19 13.77 7.94
C GLU A 222 19.82 15.01 7.28
N GLY A 223 19.21 15.48 6.19
CA GLY A 223 19.69 16.59 5.37
C GLY A 223 20.81 16.23 4.38
N ALA A 224 21.43 15.05 4.48
CA ALA A 224 22.44 14.62 3.51
C ALA A 224 21.82 14.31 2.15
N SER A 225 22.55 14.61 1.08
CA SER A 225 22.16 14.24 -0.28
C SER A 225 23.19 13.32 -0.93
N PHE A 226 22.71 12.45 -1.81
CA PHE A 226 23.55 11.58 -2.63
C PHE A 226 22.98 11.46 -4.04
N THR A 227 23.83 11.12 -5.00
CA THR A 227 23.45 11.03 -6.41
C THR A 227 23.75 9.64 -6.95
N ILE A 228 22.74 9.05 -7.60
CA ILE A 228 22.87 7.82 -8.37
C ILE A 228 23.06 8.21 -9.83
N LEU A 229 24.23 7.91 -10.40
CA LEU A 229 24.56 8.34 -11.76
C LEU A 229 24.00 7.40 -12.84
N HIS A 230 24.01 6.09 -12.58
CA HIS A 230 23.71 5.07 -13.58
C HIS A 230 22.93 3.90 -13.00
N VAL A 231 22.16 3.22 -13.85
CA VAL A 231 21.39 2.01 -13.54
C VAL A 231 22.27 0.84 -13.08
N GLY A 232 23.55 0.80 -13.47
CA GLY A 232 24.50 -0.25 -13.07
C GLY A 232 25.26 0.02 -11.76
N SER A 233 24.90 1.06 -11.01
CA SER A 233 25.58 1.35 -9.73
C SER A 233 25.26 0.30 -8.67
N ASN A 234 26.28 -0.15 -7.94
CA ASN A 234 26.10 -0.91 -6.71
C ASN A 234 25.81 0.08 -5.58
N ILE A 235 24.63 -0.02 -4.97
CA ILE A 235 24.15 0.94 -3.99
C ILE A 235 23.70 0.18 -2.75
N SER A 236 24.20 0.58 -1.59
CA SER A 236 23.72 0.05 -0.32
C SER A 236 23.52 1.15 0.72
N ILE A 237 22.45 1.05 1.49
CA ILE A 237 22.29 1.79 2.75
C ILE A 237 22.44 0.80 3.89
N VAL A 238 23.40 1.08 4.77
CA VAL A 238 23.84 0.13 5.80
C VAL A 238 23.60 0.71 7.19
N PHE A 239 22.81 0.02 7.99
CA PHE A 239 22.61 0.30 9.40
C PHE A 239 23.53 -0.57 10.24
N SER A 240 24.35 -0.01 11.12
CA SER A 240 25.38 -0.80 11.82
C SER A 240 25.56 -0.41 13.27
N THR A 241 25.88 -1.40 14.11
CA THR A 241 26.33 -1.18 15.50
C THR A 241 27.80 -0.78 15.59
N LYS A 242 28.58 -1.03 14.52
CA LYS A 242 30.03 -0.81 14.44
C LYS A 242 30.39 0.03 13.21
N PRO A 243 31.51 0.76 13.21
CA PRO A 243 31.98 1.46 12.01
C PRO A 243 32.37 0.44 10.92
N ILE A 244 32.18 0.81 9.65
CA ILE A 244 32.45 -0.02 8.46
C ILE A 244 33.28 0.70 7.39
#